data_AF-A0A1Y6BZ71-F1
#
_entry.id   AF-A0A1Y6BZ71-F1
#
_cell.length_a   1.000
_cell.length_b   1.000
_cell.length_c   1.000
_cell.angle_alpha   90.00
_cell.angle_beta   90.00
_cell.angle_gamma   90.00
#
_symmetry.space_group_name_H-M   'P 1'
#
loop_
_entity.id
_entity.type
_entity.pdbx_description
1 polymer ?
#
loop_
_entity_poly.entity_id
_entity_poly.type
_entity_poly.pdbx_seq_one_letter_code
_entity_poly.pdbx_strand_id
1 'polypeptide(L)'
;MRRFVEGVDRNQSTLFPESLEDWVHQDNPVRVIDAFVEELDLAALGFGGVDPAATGRPSYHPAVLLKLYVYGYLNRVQSSRRIEREAGCNVEVMWLTGRLVPDHKTIADSRRDNGAAIRKV
;
A
#
# COMPACT_ATOMS: atom_id res chain seq x y z
N MET A 1 -5.37 3.11 44.65
CA MET A 1 -4.48 3.86 43.73
C MET A 1 -4.17 2.97 42.54
N ARG A 2 -4.51 3.39 41.31
CA ARG A 2 -4.10 2.68 40.10
C ARG A 2 -2.58 2.80 39.96
N ARG A 3 -1.90 1.68 39.73
CA ARG A 3 -0.42 1.57 39.75
C ARG A 3 0.23 1.64 38.36
N PHE A 4 -0.57 1.67 37.29
CA PHE A 4 -0.11 1.66 35.90
C PHE A 4 -0.86 2.69 35.05
N VAL A 5 -0.21 3.13 33.97
CA VAL A 5 -0.88 3.86 32.88
C VAL A 5 -1.78 2.87 32.15
N GLU A 6 -3.06 3.20 32.00
CA GLU A 6 -4.06 2.36 31.34
C GLU A 6 -4.30 2.84 29.91
N GLY A 7 -4.52 1.89 28.99
CA GLY A 7 -4.89 2.19 27.61
C GLY A 7 -6.38 2.52 27.45
N VAL A 8 -6.79 2.74 26.20
CA VAL A 8 -8.20 2.95 25.84
C VAL A 8 -8.95 1.61 25.77
N ASP A 9 -10.21 1.58 26.22
CA ASP A 9 -11.08 0.40 26.10
C ASP A 9 -11.35 0.08 24.63
N ARG A 10 -11.18 -1.18 24.23
CA ARG A 10 -11.40 -1.66 22.85
C ARG A 10 -12.86 -1.60 22.42
N ASN A 11 -13.80 -1.53 23.37
CA ASN A 11 -15.23 -1.39 23.09
C ASN A 11 -15.68 0.08 23.04
N GLN A 12 -14.79 1.03 23.34
CA GLN A 12 -15.09 2.45 23.26
C GLN A 12 -15.31 2.84 21.80
N SER A 13 -16.49 3.37 21.48
CA SER A 13 -16.79 3.95 20.18
C SER A 13 -16.55 5.46 20.17
N THR A 14 -16.32 6.01 18.99
CA THR A 14 -16.29 7.44 18.69
C THR A 14 -17.58 7.85 17.96
N LEU A 15 -17.91 9.15 17.94
CA LEU A 15 -19.07 9.65 17.20
C LEU A 15 -18.92 9.43 15.69
N PHE A 16 -17.70 9.62 15.17
CA PHE A 16 -17.32 9.33 13.79
C PHE A 16 -16.07 8.45 13.77
N PRO A 17 -15.96 7.48 12.85
CA PRO A 17 -14.74 6.71 12.67
C PRO A 17 -13.56 7.60 12.33
N GLU A 18 -12.39 7.29 12.87
CA GLU A 18 -11.13 7.95 12.52
C GLU A 18 -10.78 7.69 11.04
N SER A 19 -10.30 8.71 10.36
CA SER A 19 -9.81 8.62 8.98
C SER A 19 -8.44 7.94 8.96
N LEU A 20 -8.01 7.46 7.78
CA LEU A 20 -6.67 6.88 7.66
C LEU A 20 -5.56 7.91 7.96
N GLU A 21 -5.79 9.18 7.66
CA GLU A 21 -4.85 10.27 7.95
C GLU A 21 -4.57 10.42 9.44
N ASP A 22 -5.55 10.12 10.30
CA ASP A 22 -5.41 10.24 11.75
C ASP A 22 -4.44 9.19 12.33
N TRP A 23 -4.24 8.08 11.62
CA TRP A 23 -3.41 6.95 12.08
C TRP A 23 -1.96 7.02 11.61
N VAL A 24 -1.65 7.81 10.60
CA VAL A 24 -0.30 7.89 10.01
C VAL A 24 0.27 9.27 10.24
N HIS A 25 1.28 9.37 11.11
CA HIS A 25 1.96 10.64 11.39
C HIS A 25 2.56 11.25 10.11
N GLN A 26 2.70 12.58 10.07
CA GLN A 26 3.26 13.31 8.90
C GLN A 26 4.71 12.91 8.59
N ASP A 27 5.47 12.54 9.62
CA ASP A 27 6.86 12.08 9.50
C ASP A 27 6.99 10.57 9.20
N ASN A 28 5.88 9.86 8.98
CA ASN A 28 5.94 8.43 8.70
C ASN A 28 6.58 8.19 7.31
N PRO A 29 7.59 7.31 7.20
CA PRO A 29 8.30 7.05 5.95
C PRO A 29 7.39 6.53 4.81
N VAL A 30 6.23 5.95 5.13
CA VAL A 30 5.27 5.50 4.13
C VAL A 30 4.77 6.64 3.22
N ARG A 31 4.74 7.87 3.73
CA ARG A 31 4.36 9.07 2.96
C ARG A 31 5.40 9.42 1.89
N VAL A 32 6.67 9.11 2.13
CA VAL A 32 7.73 9.27 1.12
C VAL A 32 7.52 8.28 -0.02
N ILE A 33 7.10 7.04 0.28
CA ILE A 33 6.79 6.04 -0.76
C ILE A 33 5.63 6.53 -1.62
N ASP A 34 4.59 7.06 -0.99
CA ASP A 34 3.42 7.59 -1.68
C ASP A 34 3.80 8.73 -2.63
N ALA A 35 4.43 9.79 -2.08
CA ALA A 35 4.87 10.95 -2.86
C ALA A 35 5.83 10.55 -3.99
N PHE A 36 6.81 9.68 -3.71
CA PHE A 36 7.76 9.22 -4.72
C PHE A 36 7.06 8.53 -5.90
N VAL A 37 6.11 7.62 -5.64
CA VAL A 37 5.44 6.90 -6.71
C VAL A 37 4.47 7.79 -7.49
N GLU A 38 3.81 8.75 -6.83
CA GLU A 38 2.92 9.72 -7.49
C GLU A 38 3.67 10.66 -8.46
N GLU A 39 4.95 10.94 -8.22
CA GLU A 39 5.78 11.76 -9.11
C GLU A 39 6.27 11.01 -10.36
N LEU A 40 6.15 9.68 -10.41
CA LEU A 40 6.64 8.88 -11.54
C LEU A 40 5.65 8.87 -12.71
N ASP A 41 6.16 9.13 -13.91
CA ASP A 41 5.43 8.82 -15.15
C ASP A 41 5.53 7.31 -15.44
N LEU A 42 4.59 6.56 -14.86
CA LEU A 42 4.55 5.09 -15.01
C LEU A 42 4.35 4.66 -16.46
N ALA A 43 3.63 5.44 -17.27
CA ALA A 43 3.44 5.13 -18.70
C ALA A 43 4.76 5.25 -19.46
N ALA A 44 5.50 6.35 -19.27
CA ALA A 44 6.80 6.57 -19.89
C ALA A 44 7.86 5.54 -19.44
N LEU A 45 7.79 5.09 -18.18
CA LEU A 45 8.67 4.03 -17.66
C LEU A 45 8.34 2.64 -18.23
N GLY A 46 7.14 2.48 -18.82
CA GLY A 46 6.69 1.27 -19.48
C GLY A 46 5.95 0.30 -18.56
N PHE A 47 5.28 0.80 -17.51
CA PHE A 47 4.36 -0.01 -16.73
C PHE A 47 3.10 -0.33 -17.54
N GLY A 48 2.68 -1.59 -17.51
CA GLY A 48 1.41 -2.01 -18.10
C GLY A 48 0.22 -1.67 -17.20
N GLY A 49 -0.97 -1.48 -17.81
CA GLY A 49 -2.22 -1.27 -17.07
C GLY A 49 -2.37 0.11 -16.43
N VAL A 50 -1.57 1.11 -16.87
CA VAL A 50 -1.78 2.53 -16.54
C VAL A 50 -3.12 2.98 -17.12
N ASP A 51 -3.33 2.69 -18.41
CA ASP A 51 -4.62 2.88 -19.04
C ASP A 51 -5.55 1.68 -18.74
N PRO A 52 -6.76 1.92 -18.24
CA PRO A 52 -7.71 0.85 -17.97
C PRO A 52 -8.18 0.19 -19.27
N ALA A 53 -8.36 -1.12 -19.23
CA ALA A 53 -8.97 -1.85 -20.34
C ALA A 53 -10.41 -1.36 -20.57
N ALA A 54 -10.82 -1.25 -21.84
CA ALA A 54 -12.15 -0.79 -22.22
C ALA A 54 -13.29 -1.71 -21.73
N THR A 55 -12.98 -3.00 -21.49
CA THR A 55 -13.94 -4.01 -21.04
C THR A 55 -13.32 -4.96 -20.02
N GLY A 56 -14.18 -5.66 -19.27
CA GLY A 56 -13.76 -6.61 -18.23
C GLY A 56 -13.74 -6.01 -16.82
N ARG A 57 -13.19 -6.77 -15.86
CA ARG A 57 -13.02 -6.30 -14.49
C ARG A 57 -11.86 -5.29 -14.44
N PRO A 58 -12.04 -4.10 -13.84
CA PRO A 58 -10.93 -3.17 -13.64
C PRO A 58 -9.78 -3.82 -12.87
N SER A 59 -8.55 -3.65 -13.38
CA SER A 59 -7.33 -4.03 -12.69
C SER A 59 -6.97 -3.00 -11.63
N TYR A 60 -6.11 -3.39 -10.69
CA TYR A 60 -5.43 -2.41 -9.84
C TYR A 60 -4.52 -1.52 -10.68
N HIS A 61 -4.44 -0.23 -10.32
CA HIS A 61 -3.51 0.68 -10.96
C HIS A 61 -2.05 0.28 -10.62
N PRO A 62 -1.10 0.32 -11.56
CA PRO A 62 0.29 -0.10 -11.32
C PRO A 62 0.98 0.69 -10.21
N ALA A 63 0.57 1.95 -9.95
CA ALA A 63 1.08 2.73 -8.82
C ALA A 63 0.85 2.03 -7.47
N VAL A 64 -0.34 1.44 -7.24
CA VAL A 64 -0.66 0.73 -6.00
C VAL A 64 0.27 -0.48 -5.81
N LEU A 65 0.51 -1.22 -6.88
CA LEU A 65 1.36 -2.41 -6.87
C LEU A 65 2.84 -2.05 -6.70
N LEU A 66 3.28 -0.92 -7.28
CA LEU A 66 4.63 -0.40 -7.10
C LEU A 66 4.84 0.12 -5.67
N LYS A 67 3.88 0.86 -5.10
CA LYS A 67 3.90 1.28 -3.68
C LYS A 67 4.08 0.08 -2.74
N LEU A 68 3.33 -1.00 -2.96
CA LEU A 68 3.50 -2.26 -2.22
C LEU A 68 4.87 -2.91 -2.42
N TYR A 69 5.44 -2.83 -3.63
CA TYR A 69 6.78 -3.35 -3.90
C TYR A 69 7.85 -2.58 -3.13
N VAL A 70 7.82 -1.24 -3.20
CA VAL A 70 8.76 -0.36 -2.50
C VAL A 70 8.64 -0.53 -0.99
N TYR A 71 7.40 -0.53 -0.46
CA TYR A 71 7.14 -0.80 0.96
C TYR A 71 7.72 -2.15 1.40
N GLY A 72 7.45 -3.22 0.63
CA GLY A 72 7.97 -4.55 0.92
C GLY A 72 9.50 -4.62 0.87
N TYR A 73 10.13 -3.86 -0.03
CA TYR A 73 11.59 -3.79 -0.11
C TYR A 73 12.20 -3.12 1.12
N LEU A 74 11.73 -1.91 1.45
CA LEU A 74 12.23 -1.11 2.58
C LEU A 74 12.02 -1.82 3.93
N ASN A 75 10.88 -2.49 4.09
CA ASN A 75 10.52 -3.19 5.33
C ASN A 75 10.94 -4.67 5.36
N ARG A 76 11.74 -5.13 4.38
CA ARG A 76 12.21 -6.53 4.27
C ARG A 76 11.07 -7.56 4.22
N VAL A 77 9.90 -7.17 3.71
CA VAL A 77 8.74 -8.03 3.46
C VAL A 77 8.69 -8.41 1.98
N GLN A 78 9.45 -9.43 1.60
CA GLN A 78 9.64 -9.78 0.18
C GLN A 78 8.54 -10.69 -0.39
N SER A 79 7.91 -11.52 0.44
CA SER A 79 6.90 -12.48 0.00
C SER A 79 5.59 -11.77 -0.35
N SER A 80 5.05 -12.02 -1.54
CA SER A 80 3.75 -11.46 -1.95
C SER A 80 2.61 -11.81 -0.99
N ARG A 81 2.63 -13.01 -0.38
CA ARG A 81 1.65 -13.40 0.65
C ARG A 81 1.79 -12.59 1.94
N ARG A 82 3.02 -12.27 2.33
CA ARG A 82 3.26 -11.41 3.49
C ARG A 82 2.80 -9.98 3.20
N ILE A 83 3.03 -9.48 1.99
CA ILE A 83 2.57 -8.14 1.58
C ILE A 83 1.04 -8.08 1.53
N GLU A 84 0.38 -9.10 0.97
CA GLU A 84 -1.09 -9.20 1.02
C GLU A 84 -1.61 -9.10 2.46
N ARG A 85 -0.97 -9.81 3.40
CA ARG A 85 -1.30 -9.71 4.82
C ARG A 85 -1.07 -8.31 5.37
N GLU A 86 0.07 -7.68 5.09
CA GLU A 86 0.35 -6.31 5.52
C GLU A 86 -0.70 -5.33 4.98
N ALA A 87 -1.10 -5.44 3.71
CA ALA A 87 -2.15 -4.60 3.14
C ALA A 87 -3.51 -4.75 3.85
N GLY A 88 -3.77 -5.94 4.42
CA GLY A 88 -5.00 -6.22 5.17
C GLY A 88 -4.93 -5.97 6.68
N CYS A 89 -3.75 -5.75 7.29
CA CYS A 89 -3.64 -5.61 8.75
C CYS A 89 -2.74 -4.48 9.26
N ASN A 90 -1.88 -3.91 8.41
CA ASN A 90 -0.97 -2.83 8.79
C ASN A 90 -1.56 -1.48 8.37
N VAL A 91 -1.74 -0.58 9.34
CA VAL A 91 -2.39 0.72 9.10
C VAL A 91 -1.59 1.61 8.14
N GLU A 92 -0.26 1.51 8.14
CA GLU A 92 0.59 2.25 7.20
C GLU A 92 0.33 1.81 5.76
N VAL A 93 0.19 0.49 5.54
CA VAL A 93 -0.08 -0.07 4.21
C VAL A 93 -1.52 0.19 3.80
N MET A 94 -2.47 0.12 4.73
CA MET A 94 -3.86 0.53 4.48
C MET A 94 -3.94 2.00 4.06
N TRP A 95 -3.16 2.88 4.70
CA TRP A 95 -3.05 4.28 4.31
C TRP A 95 -2.46 4.40 2.89
N LEU A 96 -1.33 3.74 2.64
CA LEU A 96 -0.61 3.78 1.36
C LEU A 96 -1.43 3.27 0.17
N THR A 97 -2.29 2.28 0.38
CA THR A 97 -3.12 1.67 -0.68
C THR A 97 -4.56 2.16 -0.69
N GLY A 98 -4.97 3.03 0.25
CA GLY A 98 -6.38 3.39 0.43
C GLY A 98 -7.26 2.18 0.78
N ARG A 99 -6.73 1.24 1.59
CA ARG A 99 -7.33 -0.05 1.98
C ARG A 99 -7.56 -1.04 0.85
N LEU A 100 -6.94 -0.84 -0.32
CA LEU A 100 -6.88 -1.89 -1.34
C LEU A 100 -6.00 -3.03 -0.84
N VAL A 101 -6.48 -4.27 -1.01
CA VAL A 101 -5.77 -5.50 -0.64
C VAL A 101 -5.62 -6.38 -1.89
N PRO A 102 -4.67 -6.06 -2.80
CA PRO A 102 -4.33 -6.95 -3.89
C PRO A 102 -3.86 -8.29 -3.35
N ASP A 103 -4.38 -9.39 -3.91
CA ASP A 103 -3.96 -10.73 -3.51
C ASP A 103 -2.50 -11.01 -3.92
N HIS A 104 -1.88 -12.00 -3.28
CA HIS A 104 -0.49 -12.36 -3.54
C HIS A 104 -0.20 -12.72 -5.00
N LYS A 105 -1.17 -13.26 -5.74
CA LYS A 105 -0.99 -13.61 -7.16
C LYS A 105 -0.94 -12.35 -8.00
N THR A 106 -1.88 -11.43 -7.79
CA THR A 106 -1.87 -10.10 -8.41
C THR A 106 -0.53 -9.38 -8.18
N ILE A 107 -0.02 -9.39 -6.94
CA ILE A 107 1.27 -8.78 -6.60
C ILE A 107 2.43 -9.49 -7.31
N ALA A 108 2.44 -10.83 -7.32
CA ALA A 108 3.50 -11.62 -7.93
C ALA A 108 3.54 -11.45 -9.46
N ASP A 109 2.38 -11.48 -10.11
CA ASP A 109 2.26 -11.33 -11.56
C ASP A 109 2.67 -9.93 -11.98
N SER A 110 2.24 -8.88 -11.27
CA SER A 110 2.68 -7.50 -11.53
C SER A 110 4.19 -7.31 -11.46
N ARG A 111 4.87 -7.95 -10.49
CA ARG A 111 6.34 -7.89 -10.39
C ARG A 111 7.03 -8.59 -11.55
N ARG A 112 6.47 -9.72 -12.00
CA ARG A 112 6.99 -10.48 -13.14
C ARG A 112 6.85 -9.67 -14.42
N ASP A 113 5.65 -9.15 -14.66
CA ASP A 113 5.28 -8.53 -15.94
C ASP A 113 5.90 -7.15 -16.08
N ASN A 114 6.05 -6.40 -14.98
CA ASN A 114 6.65 -5.06 -14.98
C ASN A 114 8.15 -5.06 -14.57
N GLY A 115 8.81 -6.21 -14.48
CA GLY A 115 10.19 -6.30 -13.96
C GLY A 115 11.24 -5.51 -14.75
N ALA A 116 10.99 -5.19 -16.03
CA ALA A 116 11.84 -4.28 -16.79
C ALA A 116 11.60 -2.80 -16.45
N ALA A 117 10.34 -2.41 -16.23
CA ALA A 117 9.97 -1.05 -15.83
C ALA A 117 10.42 -0.74 -14.39
N ILE A 118 10.27 -1.69 -13.48
CA ILE A 118 10.71 -1.58 -12.07
C ILE A 118 12.22 -1.30 -11.98
N ARG A 119 13.04 -1.81 -12.90
CA ARG A 119 14.50 -1.56 -12.92
C ARG A 119 14.89 -0.15 -13.37
N LYS A 120 13.95 0.61 -13.93
CA LYS A 120 14.15 2.01 -14.35
C LYS A 120 13.70 3.01 -13.28
N VAL A 121 13.03 2.52 -12.24
CA VAL A 121 12.65 3.26 -11.03
C VAL A 121 13.83 3.23 -10.06
#